data_AF-A0A7C7WFH2-F1
#
_entry.id   AF-A0A7C7WFH2-F1
#
_cell.length_a   1.000
_cell.length_b   1.000
_cell.length_c   1.000
_cell.angle_alpha   90.00
_cell.angle_beta   90.00
_cell.angle_gamma   90.00
#
_symmetry.space_group_name_H-M   'P 1'
#
loop_
_entity.id
_entity.type
_entity.pdbx_description
1 polymer ?
#
loop_
_entity_poly.entity_id
_entity_poly.type
_entity_poly.pdbx_seq_one_letter_code
_entity_poly.pdbx_strand_id
1 'polypeptide(L)' 'MLIGVDASRAVSPRPTGTETYSRRLLQALLELGSPHRFRLYFRTPPPAGAFAGAERRVIPFPRLWTHLRLSWEMARR' A
#
# COMPACT_ATOMS: atom_id res chain seq x y z
N MET A 1 -4.25 -6.51 15.20
CA MET A 1 -3.92 -7.35 14.03
C MET A 1 -3.15 -6.52 13.01
N LEU A 2 -2.18 -7.12 12.30
CA LEU A 2 -1.47 -6.47 11.20
C LEU A 2 -2.19 -6.77 9.88
N ILE A 3 -2.60 -5.71 9.16
CA ILE A 3 -3.25 -5.82 7.84
C ILE A 3 -2.28 -5.31 6.78
N GLY A 4 -1.84 -6.21 5.92
CA GLY A 4 -1.03 -5.88 4.75
C GLY A 4 -1.92 -5.54 3.56
N VAL A 5 -1.69 -4.40 2.90
CA VAL A 5 -2.43 -4.00 1.70
C VAL A 5 -1.47 -3.68 0.56
N ASP A 6 -1.74 -4.23 -0.62
CA ASP A 6 -1.09 -3.75 -1.84
C ASP A 6 -1.63 -2.37 -2.21
N ALA A 7 -0.80 -1.35 -2.01
CA ALA A 7 -1.10 0.04 -2.29
C ALA A 7 -0.45 0.53 -3.60
N SER A 8 0.02 -0.39 -4.45
CA SER A 8 0.67 -0.05 -5.72
C SER A 8 -0.22 0.76 -6.66
N ARG A 9 -1.54 0.53 -6.64
CA ARG A 9 -2.52 1.32 -7.41
C ARG A 9 -2.84 2.68 -6.80
N ALA A 10 -2.55 2.90 -5.53
CA ALA A 10 -2.84 4.17 -4.87
C ALA A 10 -1.79 5.26 -5.18
N VAL A 11 -0.67 4.89 -5.82
CA VAL A 11 0.42 5.78 -6.20
C VAL A 11 0.70 5.61 -7.70
N SER A 12 0.20 6.55 -8.50
CA SER A 12 0.48 6.62 -9.94
C SER A 12 0.80 8.07 -10.33
N PRO A 13 1.79 8.30 -11.20
CA PRO A 13 2.09 9.64 -11.72
C PRO A 13 0.95 10.21 -12.59
N ARG A 14 0.09 9.33 -13.14
CA ARG A 14 -1.08 9.71 -13.94
C ARG A 14 -2.28 8.86 -13.48
N PRO A 15 -2.94 9.22 -12.37
CA PRO A 15 -4.02 8.42 -11.82
C PRO A 15 -5.24 8.45 -12.73
N THR A 16 -5.90 7.30 -12.90
CA THR A 16 -7.23 7.20 -13.50
C THR A 16 -8.28 6.95 -12.41
N GLY A 17 -9.48 6.54 -12.79
CA GLY A 17 -10.57 6.27 -11.84
C GLY A 17 -10.18 5.25 -10.77
N THR A 18 -9.57 4.13 -11.15
CA THR A 18 -9.17 3.08 -10.21
C THR A 18 -8.09 3.54 -9.25
N GLU A 19 -7.05 4.23 -9.72
CA GLU A 19 -5.99 4.73 -8.84
C GLU A 19 -6.52 5.77 -7.86
N THR A 20 -7.43 6.64 -8.33
CA THR A 20 -8.08 7.64 -7.47
C THR A 20 -8.94 6.97 -6.41
N TYR A 21 -9.75 5.97 -6.81
CA TYR A 21 -10.57 5.19 -5.89
C TYR A 21 -9.72 4.48 -4.84
N SER A 22 -8.68 3.73 -5.25
CA SER A 22 -7.78 3.03 -4.33
C SER A 22 -7.13 3.99 -3.34
N ARG A 23 -6.68 5.16 -3.79
CA ARG A 23 -6.10 6.18 -2.89
C ARG A 23 -7.10 6.68 -1.86
N ARG A 24 -8.31 7.04 -2.28
CA ARG A 24 -9.37 7.55 -1.38
C ARG A 24 -9.81 6.49 -0.38
N LEU A 25 -9.97 5.25 -0.84
CA LEU A 25 -10.35 4.12 0.01
C LEU A 25 -9.30 3.87 1.11
N LEU A 26 -8.01 3.87 0.76
CA LEU A 26 -6.93 3.71 1.74
C LEU A 26 -6.87 4.88 2.73
N GLN A 27 -7.11 6.11 2.28
CA GLN A 27 -7.18 7.28 3.18
C GLN A 27 -8.31 7.12 4.18
N ALA A 28 -9.53 6.86 3.71
CA ALA A 28 -10.69 6.65 4.57
C ALA A 28 -10.49 5.49 5.55
N LEU A 29 -9.86 4.40 5.12
CA LEU A 29 -9.54 3.26 5.97
C LEU A 29 -8.62 3.62 7.14
N LEU A 30 -7.62 4.47 6.91
CA LEU A 30 -6.68 4.92 7.95
C LEU A 30 -7.32 5.95 8.88
N GLU A 31 -8.20 6.80 8.36
CA GLU A 31 -8.93 7.81 9.12
C GLU A 31 -9.95 7.22 10.10
N LEU A 32 -10.43 5.99 9.87
CA LEU A 32 -11.33 5.28 10.79
C LEU A 32 -10.72 5.02 12.18
N GLY A 33 -9.41 5.20 12.36
CA GLY A 33 -8.77 5.07 13.68
C GLY A 33 -8.84 3.66 14.26
N SER A 34 -8.87 2.65 13.39
CA SER A 34 -8.94 1.24 13.81
C SER A 34 -7.75 0.84 14.70
N PRO A 35 -7.94 -0.08 15.68
CA PRO A 35 -6.82 -0.64 16.45
C PRO A 35 -5.91 -1.57 15.61
N HIS A 36 -6.22 -1.77 14.32
CA HIS A 36 -5.38 -2.53 13.41
C HIS A 36 -4.15 -1.73 12.96
N ARG A 37 -3.01 -2.41 12.85
CA ARG A 37 -1.81 -1.84 12.26
C ARG A 37 -1.85 -2.08 10.76
N PHE A 38 -1.85 -1.02 9.97
CA PHE A 38 -1.81 -1.13 8.52
C PHE A 38 -0.37 -1.08 8.00
N ARG A 39 -0.05 -1.97 7.07
CA ARG A 39 1.21 -1.93 6.31
C ARG A 39 0.91 -1.91 4.83
N LEU A 40 1.28 -0.80 4.19
CA LEU A 40 1.03 -0.55 2.78
C LEU A 40 2.28 -0.85 1.97
N TYR A 41 2.12 -1.71 0.96
CA TYR A 41 3.19 -2.07 0.04
C TYR A 41 3.09 -1.25 -1.23
N PHE A 42 4.20 -0.67 -1.65
CA PHE A 42 4.28 0.16 -2.84
C PHE A 42 5.36 -0.33 -3.79
N ARG A 43 5.14 -0.17 -5.10
CA ARG A 43 6.19 -0.38 -6.11
C ARG A 43 7.07 0.86 -6.26
N THR A 44 6.48 2.04 -6.12
CA THR A 44 7.10 3.36 -6.22
C THR A 44 6.85 4.11 -4.91
N PRO A 45 7.81 4.90 -4.38
CA PRO A 45 7.60 5.64 -3.15
C PRO A 45 6.37 6.57 -3.25
N PRO A 46 5.44 6.55 -2.27
CA PRO A 46 4.37 7.52 -2.19
C PRO A 46 4.92 8.93 -1.87
N PRO A 47 4.16 10.01 -2.15
CA PRO A 47 4.50 11.35 -1.70
C PRO A 47 4.76 11.42 -0.19
N ALA A 48 5.65 12.32 0.23
CA ALA A 48 5.92 12.55 1.64
C ALA A 48 4.61 12.91 2.39
N GLY A 49 4.40 12.31 3.57
CA GLY A 49 3.19 12.50 4.36
C GLY A 49 1.94 11.72 3.89
N ALA A 50 1.96 11.09 2.71
CA ALA A 50 0.84 10.28 2.26
C ALA A 50 0.66 9.02 3.13
N PHE A 51 -0.60 8.68 3.42
CA PHE A 51 -0.99 7.52 4.24
C PHE A 51 -0.39 7.55 5.65
N ALA A 52 -0.46 8.70 6.31
CA ALA A 52 -0.09 8.84 7.71
C ALA A 52 -0.85 7.82 8.59
N GLY A 53 -0.16 7.26 9.59
CA GLY A 53 -0.72 6.20 10.44
C GLY A 53 -0.51 4.77 9.92
N ALA A 54 -0.08 4.59 8.66
CA ALA A 54 0.33 3.29 8.14
C ALA A 54 1.85 3.13 8.06
N GLU A 55 2.33 1.90 8.24
CA GLU A 55 3.70 1.57 7.88
C GLU A 55 3.83 1.44 6.36
N ARG A 56 4.78 2.16 5.78
CA ARG A 56 5.01 2.20 4.33
C ARG A 56 6.20 1.33 3.98
N ARG A 57 6.01 0.36 3.08
CA ARG A 57 7.09 -0.50 2.57
C ARG A 57 7.18 -0.41 1.06
N VAL A 58 8.30 0.11 0.57
CA VAL A 58 8.57 0.19 -0.87
C VAL A 58 9.33 -1.06 -1.30
N ILE A 59 8.77 -1.77 -2.26
CA ILE A 59 9.29 -3.01 -2.82
C ILE A 59 9.49 -2.74 -4.33
N PRO A 60 10.64 -2.19 -4.73
CA PRO A 60 10.91 -1.92 -6.14
C PRO A 60 11.13 -3.26 -6.86
N PHE A 61 10.11 -3.74 -7.58
CA PHE A 61 10.21 -4.97 -8.34
C PHE A 61 9.33 -4.91 -9.60
N PRO A 62 9.94 -4.91 -10.80
CA PRO A 62 9.27 -4.48 -12.04
C PRO A 62 8.25 -5.50 -12.59
N ARG A 63 8.38 -6.80 -12.31
CA ARG A 63 7.46 -7.87 -12.79
C ARG A 63 7.23 -8.94 -11.72
N LEU A 64 6.06 -9.59 -11.73
CA LEU A 64 5.70 -10.71 -10.84
C LEU A 64 5.85 -10.44 -9.33
N TRP A 65 5.88 -9.17 -8.92
CA TRP A 65 6.18 -8.82 -7.52
C TRP A 65 5.11 -9.29 -6.53
N THR A 66 3.84 -9.31 -6.95
CA THR A 66 2.71 -9.85 -6.18
C THR A 66 2.85 -11.36 -5.95
N HIS A 67 3.35 -12.10 -6.94
CA HIS A 67 3.49 -13.55 -6.84
C HIS A 67 4.78 -13.99 -6.12
N LEU A 68 5.87 -13.22 -6.27
CA LEU A 68 7.18 -13.58 -5.72
C LEU A 68 7.46 -12.84 -4.41
N ARG A 69 7.57 -11.51 -4.45
CA ARG A 69 8.13 -10.73 -3.34
C ARG A 69 7.10 -10.39 -2.26
N LEU A 70 5.85 -10.14 -2.65
CA LEU A 70 4.75 -9.95 -1.71
C LEU A 70 4.44 -11.25 -0.96
N SER A 71 4.31 -12.37 -1.68
CA SER A 71 4.13 -13.71 -1.08
C SER A 71 5.27 -14.07 -0.11
N TRP A 72 6.52 -13.75 -0.48
CA TRP A 72 7.66 -13.99 0.40
C TRP A 72 7.68 -13.11 1.65
N GLU A 73 7.31 -11.82 1.55
CA GLU A 73 7.13 -10.94 2.71
C GLU A 73 6.00 -11.41 3.62
N MET A 74 4.96 -12.06 3.08
CA MET A 74 3.90 -12.68 3.87
C MET A 74 4.39 -13.95 4.56
N ALA A 75 5.21 -14.77 3.89
CA ALA A 75 5.74 -16.02 4.43
C ALA A 75 6.86 -15.85 5.48
N ARG A 76 7.60 -14.73 5.43
CA ARG A 76 8.68 -14.42 6.39
C ARG A 76 8.22 -13.72 7.67
N ARG A 77 6.91 -13.62 7.89
CA ARG A 77 6.31 -12.99 9.08
C ARG A 77 5.40 -13.95 9.80
#